data_AF-A0A938DF32-F1
#
_entry.id   AF-A0A938DF32-F1
#
_cell.length_a   1.000
_cell.length_b   1.000
_cell.length_c   1.000
_cell.angle_alpha   90.00
_cell.angle_beta   90.00
_cell.angle_gamma   90.00
#
_symmetry.space_group_name_H-M   'P 1'
#
loop_
_entity.id
_entity.type
_entity.pdbx_description
1 polymer ?
#
loop_
_entity_poly.entity_id
_entity_poly.type
_entity_poly.pdbx_seq_one_letter_code
_entity_poly.pdbx_strand_id
1 'polypeptide(L)'
;MSRLITRRSVIAAGATAGTLTTLPISMVRLAFGGTREDFSFTYISDSHIQQIKGASFVRNWDMGLKRAVAEANLILPEADFVMFGGDLAQLGKKDELDHGGEMLSHLKGKLHCVMGEHDYYLDLGEYWTKLYGPHWYSFDHKGVHFVVLNSIITTDEWTFHRWPRAEQRMLEMAGL
;
A
#
# COMPACT_ATOMS: atom_id res chain seq x y z
N MET A 1 -39.46 3.97 -27.24
CA MET A 1 -39.22 3.34 -25.92
C MET A 1 -38.16 2.26 -26.11
N SER A 2 -36.93 2.49 -25.64
CA SER A 2 -35.83 1.52 -25.74
C SER A 2 -35.90 0.56 -24.55
N ARG A 3 -35.96 -0.75 -24.80
CA ARG A 3 -35.92 -1.78 -23.76
C ARG A 3 -34.47 -2.01 -23.37
N LEU A 4 -34.10 -1.60 -22.17
CA LEU A 4 -32.77 -1.85 -21.59
C LEU A 4 -32.57 -3.36 -21.44
N ILE A 5 -31.48 -3.88 -22.03
CA ILE A 5 -31.03 -5.25 -21.82
C ILE A 5 -30.66 -5.37 -20.34
N THR A 6 -31.35 -6.25 -19.63
CA THR A 6 -31.12 -6.50 -18.20
C THR A 6 -30.34 -7.79 -18.00
N ARG A 7 -29.65 -7.92 -16.86
CA ARG A 7 -28.92 -9.14 -16.47
C ARG A 7 -29.78 -10.41 -16.57
N ARG A 8 -31.08 -10.28 -16.29
CA ARG A 8 -32.07 -11.36 -16.43
C ARG A 8 -32.29 -11.81 -17.88
N SER A 9 -32.27 -10.90 -18.85
CA SER A 9 -32.40 -11.25 -20.27
C SER A 9 -31.18 -11.98 -20.83
N VAL A 10 -29.98 -11.72 -20.31
CA VAL A 10 -28.75 -12.43 -20.73
C VAL A 10 -28.71 -13.86 -20.16
N ILE A 11 -29.12 -14.05 -18.91
CA ILE A 11 -29.19 -15.36 -18.27
C ILE A 11 -30.24 -16.25 -18.95
N ALA A 12 -31.40 -15.69 -19.30
CA ALA A 12 -32.43 -16.40 -20.04
C ALA A 12 -31.96 -16.83 -21.46
N ALA A 13 -31.12 -16.03 -22.11
CA ALA A 13 -30.54 -16.37 -23.41
C ALA A 13 -29.42 -17.43 -23.33
N GLY A 14 -28.71 -17.51 -22.21
CA GLY A 14 -27.69 -18.54 -21.99
C GLY A 14 -28.24 -19.95 -21.79
N ALA A 15 -29.47 -20.08 -21.30
CA ALA A 15 -30.11 -21.38 -21.04
C ALA A 15 -30.61 -22.08 -22.33
N THR A 16 -30.82 -21.34 -23.43
CA THR A 16 -31.32 -21.90 -24.70
C THR A 16 -30.22 -22.27 -25.70
N ALA A 17 -28.96 -21.90 -25.46
CA ALA A 17 -27.81 -22.30 -26.27
C ALA A 17 -27.16 -23.63 -25.81
N GLY A 18 -27.93 -24.48 -25.12
CA GLY A 18 -27.51 -25.82 -24.73
C GLY A 18 -27.70 -26.81 -25.86
N THR A 19 -26.85 -26.78 -26.89
CA THR A 19 -26.58 -27.97 -27.72
C THR A 19 -25.16 -27.89 -28.28
N LEU A 20 -24.40 -28.97 -28.10
CA LEU A 20 -23.05 -29.26 -28.62
C LEU A 20 -21.86 -28.71 -27.82
N THR A 21 -21.44 -29.46 -26.79
CA THR A 21 -20.11 -30.09 -26.75
C THR A 21 -20.04 -31.06 -25.56
N THR A 22 -19.56 -32.26 -25.82
CA THR A 22 -19.51 -33.40 -24.90
C THR A 22 -18.31 -33.30 -23.96
N LEU A 23 -18.52 -32.74 -22.77
CA LEU A 23 -17.78 -33.11 -21.57
C LEU A 23 -18.81 -33.32 -20.45
N PRO A 24 -18.65 -34.33 -19.58
CA PRO A 24 -19.56 -34.50 -18.46
C PRO A 24 -19.44 -33.27 -17.55
N ILE A 25 -20.49 -32.44 -17.55
CA ILE A 25 -20.62 -31.24 -16.70
C ILE A 25 -20.46 -31.61 -15.21
N SER A 26 -20.61 -32.89 -14.85
CA SER A 26 -20.33 -33.42 -13.50
C SER A 26 -18.85 -33.34 -13.06
N MET A 27 -17.89 -33.12 -13.97
CA MET A 27 -16.47 -32.97 -13.63
C MET A 27 -15.98 -31.52 -13.57
N VAL A 28 -16.81 -30.55 -13.94
CA VAL A 28 -16.46 -29.13 -13.86
C VAL A 28 -17.21 -28.52 -12.69
N ARG A 29 -16.53 -28.37 -11.54
CA ARG A 29 -16.97 -27.43 -10.51
C ARG A 29 -16.75 -26.02 -11.04
N LEU A 30 -17.80 -25.40 -11.56
CA LEU A 30 -17.84 -23.95 -11.78
C LEU A 30 -17.81 -23.27 -10.40
N ALA A 31 -16.61 -22.90 -9.95
CA ALA A 31 -16.44 -22.02 -8.80
C ALA A 31 -16.75 -20.59 -9.26
N PHE A 32 -17.98 -20.15 -9.01
CA PHE A 32 -18.25 -18.72 -8.98
C PHE A 32 -17.57 -18.20 -7.72
N GLY A 33 -16.64 -17.23 -7.87
CA GLY A 33 -16.18 -16.46 -6.72
C GLY A 33 -17.42 -16.01 -5.96
N GLY A 34 -17.44 -16.23 -4.64
CA GLY A 34 -18.62 -15.96 -3.81
C GLY A 34 -19.16 -14.55 -4.03
N THR A 35 -20.35 -14.25 -3.52
CA THR A 35 -20.91 -12.89 -3.51
C THR A 35 -20.05 -11.98 -2.62
N ARG A 36 -18.85 -11.63 -3.07
CA ARG A 36 -17.93 -10.73 -2.40
C ARG A 36 -18.31 -9.32 -2.79
N GLU A 37 -18.25 -8.43 -1.81
CA GLU A 37 -18.46 -7.01 -2.05
C GLU A 37 -17.23 -6.45 -2.78
N ASP A 38 -17.47 -5.72 -3.87
CA ASP A 38 -16.42 -5.00 -4.56
C ASP A 38 -15.86 -3.89 -3.65
N PHE A 39 -14.58 -3.59 -3.82
CA PHE A 39 -13.90 -2.55 -3.06
C PHE A 39 -12.76 -1.95 -3.85
N SER A 40 -12.34 -0.75 -3.45
CA SER A 40 -11.18 -0.05 -4.01
C SER A 40 -10.32 0.48 -2.87
N PHE A 41 -9.02 0.62 -3.13
CA PHE A 41 -8.10 1.29 -2.23
C PHE A 41 -7.12 2.13 -3.04
N THR A 42 -6.64 3.20 -2.45
CA THR A 42 -5.59 4.05 -3.06
C THR A 42 -4.22 3.55 -2.63
N TYR A 43 -3.23 3.63 -3.51
CA TYR A 43 -1.84 3.26 -3.22
C TYR A 43 -0.92 4.46 -3.50
N ILE A 44 -0.17 4.90 -2.49
CA ILE A 44 0.84 5.97 -2.56
C ILE A 44 2.14 5.39 -2.03
N SER A 45 3.31 5.79 -2.52
CA SER A 45 4.60 5.24 -2.08
C SER A 45 5.75 6.21 -2.38
N ASP A 46 6.94 5.92 -1.84
CA ASP A 46 8.23 6.50 -2.25
C ASP A 46 8.22 8.04 -2.22
N SER A 47 7.74 8.61 -1.11
CA SER A 47 7.70 10.07 -0.97
C SER A 47 9.05 10.67 -0.59
N HIS A 48 9.92 9.87 0.03
CA HIS A 48 11.29 10.21 0.38
C HIS A 48 11.43 11.56 1.08
N ILE A 49 10.57 11.93 2.03
CA ILE A 49 10.64 13.22 2.73
C ILE A 49 12.04 13.43 3.33
N GLN A 50 12.66 14.57 3.00
CA GLN A 50 14.06 14.85 3.37
C GLN A 50 14.24 16.21 4.02
N GLN A 51 14.85 16.18 5.20
CA GLN A 51 15.24 17.37 5.94
C GLN A 51 16.57 17.90 5.40
N ILE A 52 16.59 19.19 5.07
CA ILE A 52 17.80 19.92 4.68
C ILE A 52 18.52 20.39 5.95
N LYS A 53 17.82 21.17 6.80
CA LYS A 53 18.34 21.72 8.05
C LYS A 53 17.21 22.30 8.90
N GLY A 54 17.17 21.93 10.19
CA GLY A 54 16.12 22.42 11.10
C GLY A 54 14.73 22.11 10.53
N ALA A 55 13.84 23.10 10.49
CA ALA A 55 12.51 22.94 9.91
C ALA A 55 12.43 23.04 8.37
N SER A 56 13.57 23.03 7.67
CA SER A 56 13.62 23.14 6.21
C SER A 56 13.71 21.77 5.53
N PHE A 57 12.82 21.52 4.56
CA PHE A 57 12.69 20.26 3.81
C PHE A 57 12.81 20.47 2.30
N VAL A 58 13.08 19.40 1.55
CA VAL A 58 13.11 19.42 0.07
C VAL A 58 11.71 19.66 -0.48
N ARG A 59 11.47 20.88 -0.96
CA ARG A 59 10.15 21.35 -1.42
C ARG A 59 9.48 20.44 -2.45
N ASN A 60 10.23 19.89 -3.41
CA ASN A 60 9.63 19.08 -4.47
C ASN A 60 9.06 17.76 -3.94
N TRP A 61 9.69 17.17 -2.94
CA TRP A 61 9.26 15.91 -2.31
C TRP A 61 8.00 16.14 -1.47
N ASP A 62 8.00 17.21 -0.66
CA ASP A 62 6.79 17.70 0.04
C ASP A 62 5.60 17.93 -0.91
N MET A 63 5.83 18.64 -2.01
CA MET A 63 4.77 18.97 -2.95
C MET A 63 4.23 17.73 -3.67
N GLY A 64 5.09 16.74 -3.93
CA GLY A 64 4.70 15.44 -4.47
C GLY A 64 3.72 14.72 -3.54
N LEU A 65 4.10 14.55 -2.28
CA LEU A 65 3.26 13.87 -1.30
C LEU A 65 1.95 14.64 -1.03
N LYS A 66 2.01 15.95 -0.84
CA LYS A 66 0.81 16.80 -0.65
C LYS A 66 -0.17 16.68 -1.81
N ARG A 67 0.35 16.62 -3.05
CA ARG A 67 -0.47 16.44 -4.24
C ARG A 67 -1.09 15.04 -4.27
N ALA A 68 -0.34 13.99 -3.99
CA ALA A 68 -0.86 12.62 -3.94
C ALA A 68 -1.97 12.47 -2.90
N VAL A 69 -1.80 13.05 -1.71
CA VAL A 69 -2.83 13.09 -0.65
C VAL A 69 -4.08 13.84 -1.12
N ALA A 70 -3.91 15.00 -1.74
CA ALA A 70 -5.03 15.76 -2.28
C ALA A 70 -5.79 15.01 -3.38
N GLU A 71 -5.08 14.38 -4.32
CA GLU A 71 -5.67 13.59 -5.40
C GLU A 71 -6.39 12.34 -4.87
N ALA A 72 -5.82 11.64 -3.89
CA ALA A 72 -6.45 10.51 -3.22
C ALA A 72 -7.81 10.88 -2.60
N ASN A 73 -7.88 12.06 -1.98
CA ASN A 73 -9.10 12.57 -1.34
C ASN A 73 -10.21 13.03 -2.30
N LEU A 74 -9.90 13.11 -3.60
CA LEU A 74 -10.83 13.52 -4.67
C LEU A 74 -11.40 12.34 -5.47
N ILE A 75 -10.95 11.11 -5.23
CA ILE A 75 -11.45 9.91 -5.92
C ILE A 75 -12.92 9.67 -5.54
N LEU A 76 -13.77 9.46 -6.55
CA LEU A 76 -15.20 9.18 -6.40
C LEU A 76 -15.59 7.90 -7.19
N PRO A 77 -16.25 6.92 -6.56
CA PRO A 77 -16.56 6.84 -5.12
C PRO A 77 -15.28 6.80 -4.26
N GLU A 78 -15.38 7.27 -3.01
CA GLU A 78 -14.23 7.26 -2.09
C GLU A 78 -13.71 5.81 -1.92
N ALA A 79 -12.39 5.67 -1.87
CA ALA A 79 -11.73 4.39 -1.64
C ALA A 79 -11.99 3.90 -0.21
N ASP A 80 -12.06 2.59 -0.02
CA ASP A 80 -12.34 1.98 1.30
C ASP A 80 -11.20 2.23 2.31
N PHE A 81 -9.97 2.25 1.83
CA PHE A 81 -8.76 2.52 2.62
C PHE A 81 -7.62 3.01 1.71
N VAL A 82 -6.51 3.44 2.33
CA VAL A 82 -5.30 3.87 1.63
C VAL A 82 -4.13 3.02 2.10
N MET A 83 -3.32 2.56 1.14
CA MET A 83 -2.03 1.91 1.37
C MET A 83 -0.92 2.93 1.13
N PHE A 84 0.01 3.05 2.07
CA PHE A 84 1.29 3.73 1.85
C PHE A 84 2.41 2.69 1.74
N GLY A 85 3.11 2.65 0.61
CA GLY A 85 3.98 1.56 0.18
C GLY A 85 5.39 1.53 0.76
N GLY A 86 5.75 2.50 1.60
CA GLY A 86 7.09 2.61 2.19
C GLY A 86 7.88 3.78 1.62
N ASP A 87 9.07 3.97 2.18
CA ASP A 87 9.99 5.07 1.92
C ASP A 87 9.31 6.43 2.12
N LEU A 88 8.73 6.60 3.32
CA LEU A 88 8.17 7.88 3.72
C LEU A 88 9.29 8.89 3.93
N ALA A 89 10.32 8.51 4.68
CA ALA A 89 11.51 9.33 4.93
C ALA A 89 12.61 9.02 3.91
N GLN A 90 13.55 9.94 3.74
CA GLN A 90 14.77 9.68 2.97
C GLN A 90 15.87 9.02 3.81
N LEU A 91 15.96 9.37 5.09
CA LEU A 91 17.05 8.93 5.97
C LEU A 91 16.56 8.30 7.26
N GLY A 92 15.28 7.91 7.33
CA GLY A 92 14.67 7.30 8.51
C GLY A 92 14.66 8.21 9.75
N LYS A 93 14.90 9.52 9.56
CA LYS A 93 14.99 10.46 10.68
C LYS A 93 13.61 10.71 11.25
N LYS A 94 13.55 10.88 12.57
CA LYS A 94 12.34 11.29 13.27
C LYS A 94 11.65 12.51 12.64
N ASP A 95 12.41 13.57 12.35
CA ASP A 95 11.86 14.79 11.75
C ASP A 95 11.26 14.56 10.35
N GLU A 96 11.82 13.63 9.58
CA GLU A 96 11.32 13.27 8.24
C GLU A 96 10.04 12.44 8.34
N LEU A 97 10.02 11.46 9.24
CA LEU A 97 8.86 10.60 9.50
C LEU A 97 7.69 11.38 10.10
N ASP A 98 7.95 12.32 11.01
CA ASP A 98 6.91 13.18 11.59
C ASP A 98 6.31 14.12 10.55
N HIS A 99 7.15 14.75 9.72
CA HIS A 99 6.71 15.67 8.67
C HIS A 99 5.91 14.93 7.59
N GLY A 100 6.38 13.76 7.17
CA GLY A 100 5.64 12.85 6.28
C GLY A 100 4.32 12.39 6.89
N GLY A 101 4.33 12.02 8.18
CA GLY A 101 3.14 11.62 8.93
C GLY A 101 2.10 12.72 9.04
N GLU A 102 2.51 13.98 9.25
CA GLU A 102 1.61 15.13 9.22
C GLU A 102 0.92 15.26 7.85
N MET A 103 1.66 15.13 6.76
CA MET A 103 1.09 15.16 5.41
C MET A 103 0.10 14.00 5.17
N LEU A 104 0.47 12.77 5.53
CA LEU A 104 -0.38 11.59 5.40
C LEU A 104 -1.63 11.66 6.30
N SER A 105 -1.58 12.37 7.44
CA SER A 105 -2.73 12.52 8.35
C SER A 105 -3.92 13.22 7.72
N HIS A 106 -3.72 13.92 6.58
CA HIS A 106 -4.78 14.56 5.82
C HIS A 106 -5.52 13.60 4.86
N LEU A 107 -5.07 12.35 4.71
CA LEU A 107 -5.80 11.34 3.92
C LEU A 107 -7.15 11.04 4.57
N LYS A 108 -8.18 10.89 3.73
CA LYS A 108 -9.46 10.34 4.12
C LYS A 108 -9.39 8.82 4.10
N GLY A 109 -10.01 8.20 5.10
CA GLY A 109 -10.06 6.74 5.21
C GLY A 109 -8.94 6.15 6.06
N LYS A 110 -8.99 4.83 6.21
CA LYS A 110 -8.02 4.10 7.04
C LYS A 110 -6.70 3.99 6.30
N LEU A 111 -5.61 4.40 6.96
CA LEU A 111 -4.25 4.26 6.43
C LEU A 111 -3.62 2.93 6.87
N HIS A 112 -3.05 2.22 5.91
CA HIS A 112 -2.26 1.02 6.10
C HIS A 112 -0.86 1.28 5.52
N CYS A 113 0.17 1.23 6.36
CA CYS A 113 1.54 1.50 5.92
C CYS A 113 2.34 0.20 5.77
N VAL A 114 3.25 0.22 4.81
CA VAL A 114 4.34 -0.71 4.59
C VAL A 114 5.64 0.02 4.92
N MET A 115 6.58 -0.64 5.59
CA MET A 115 7.88 -0.07 5.89
C MET A 115 8.81 -0.23 4.68
N GLY A 116 9.43 0.86 4.23
CA GLY A 116 10.48 0.81 3.23
C GLY A 116 11.89 0.76 3.84
N GLU A 117 12.90 0.58 3.01
CA GLU A 117 14.28 0.53 3.47
C GLU A 117 14.70 1.87 4.07
N HIS A 118 14.29 2.99 3.47
CA HIS A 118 14.61 4.33 3.92
C HIS A 118 13.94 4.70 5.24
N ASP A 119 12.97 3.91 5.69
CA ASP A 119 12.33 4.04 6.99
C ASP A 119 12.97 3.16 8.08
N TYR A 120 13.74 2.14 7.68
CA TYR A 120 14.24 1.10 8.58
C TYR A 120 15.70 1.30 8.99
N TYR A 121 16.61 1.57 8.06
CA TYR A 121 18.03 1.30 8.32
C TYR A 121 18.73 2.29 9.25
N LEU A 122 18.08 3.39 9.65
CA LEU A 122 18.62 4.26 10.69
C LEU A 122 18.52 3.61 12.08
N ASP A 123 17.30 3.34 12.56
CA ASP A 123 17.04 2.85 13.91
C ASP A 123 16.40 1.45 13.94
N LEU A 124 16.55 0.71 12.84
CA LEU A 124 15.94 -0.60 12.62
C LEU A 124 14.41 -0.57 12.68
N GLY A 125 13.80 0.56 12.31
CA GLY A 125 12.35 0.75 12.27
C GLY A 125 11.71 0.99 13.63
N GLU A 126 12.49 1.32 14.67
CA GLU A 126 11.96 1.52 16.03
C GLU A 126 10.97 2.69 16.06
N TYR A 127 11.34 3.85 15.48
CA TYR A 127 10.46 5.01 15.45
C TYR A 127 9.27 4.81 14.51
N TRP A 128 9.51 4.23 13.33
CA TRP A 128 8.45 3.84 12.40
C TRP A 128 7.39 2.98 13.09
N THR A 129 7.81 1.99 13.88
CA THR A 129 6.90 1.07 14.57
C THR A 129 5.97 1.79 15.54
N LYS A 130 6.46 2.85 16.19
CA LYS A 130 5.66 3.66 17.11
C LYS A 130 4.57 4.46 16.37
N LEU A 131 4.84 4.88 15.13
CA LEU A 131 3.90 5.65 14.31
C LEU A 131 2.87 4.75 13.59
N TYR A 132 3.33 3.66 12.99
CA TYR A 132 2.53 2.89 12.01
C TYR A 132 2.27 1.44 12.42
N GLY A 133 2.80 1.00 13.55
CA GLY A 133 2.61 -0.36 14.06
C GLY A 133 3.69 -1.34 13.59
N PRO A 134 3.46 -2.65 13.75
CA PRO A 134 4.50 -3.66 13.56
C PRO A 134 5.03 -3.70 12.12
N HIS A 135 6.28 -4.19 11.98
CA HIS A 135 6.98 -4.30 10.69
C HIS A 135 6.21 -5.15 9.66
N TRP A 136 5.39 -6.09 10.12
CA TRP A 136 4.51 -6.92 9.31
C TRP A 136 3.21 -7.16 10.07
N TYR A 137 2.11 -7.27 9.33
CA TYR A 137 0.78 -7.53 9.88
C TYR A 137 -0.15 -8.02 8.78
N SER A 138 -1.38 -8.36 9.17
CA SER A 138 -2.44 -8.74 8.25
C SER A 138 -3.77 -8.16 8.69
N PHE A 139 -4.69 -8.01 7.76
CA PHE A 139 -6.05 -7.57 8.03
C PHE A 139 -7.02 -8.11 6.99
N ASP A 140 -8.30 -8.18 7.34
CA ASP A 140 -9.36 -8.57 6.41
C ASP A 140 -10.17 -7.35 5.98
N HIS A 141 -10.49 -7.26 4.69
CA HIS A 141 -11.38 -6.24 4.15
C HIS A 141 -12.34 -6.84 3.14
N LYS A 142 -13.65 -6.72 3.39
CA LYS A 142 -14.72 -7.26 2.52
C LYS A 142 -14.47 -8.72 2.09
N GLY A 143 -14.02 -9.49 3.07
CA GLY A 143 -13.68 -10.89 2.94
C GLY A 143 -12.28 -11.17 2.39
N VAL A 144 -11.59 -10.24 1.71
CA VAL A 144 -10.21 -10.45 1.23
C VAL A 144 -9.21 -10.27 2.39
N HIS A 145 -8.28 -11.22 2.52
CA HIS A 145 -7.21 -11.16 3.52
C HIS A 145 -5.96 -10.50 2.93
N PHE A 146 -5.53 -9.41 3.52
CA PHE A 146 -4.33 -8.65 3.17
C PHE A 146 -3.18 -9.04 4.10
N VAL A 147 -2.01 -9.26 3.52
CA VAL A 147 -0.77 -9.53 4.26
C VAL A 147 0.25 -8.47 3.88
N VAL A 148 0.73 -7.72 4.87
CA VAL A 148 1.79 -6.73 4.74
C VAL A 148 3.07 -7.33 5.29
N LEU A 149 4.08 -7.41 4.43
CA LEU A 149 5.37 -8.03 4.73
C LEU A 149 6.47 -6.98 4.74
N ASN A 150 7.49 -7.22 5.56
CA ASN A 150 8.73 -6.46 5.53
C ASN A 150 9.72 -7.18 4.59
N SER A 151 9.98 -6.61 3.40
CA SER A 151 10.84 -7.20 2.37
C SER A 151 12.27 -6.66 2.35
N ILE A 152 12.62 -5.74 3.24
CA ILE A 152 13.88 -4.99 3.17
C ILE A 152 14.98 -5.60 4.03
N ILE A 153 14.65 -6.54 4.93
CA ILE A 153 15.59 -7.14 5.87
C ILE A 153 16.66 -7.94 5.11
N THR A 154 17.93 -7.66 5.39
CA THR A 154 19.09 -8.37 4.83
C THR A 154 19.85 -9.12 5.93
N THR A 155 21.02 -9.68 5.58
CA THR A 155 21.87 -10.45 6.49
C THR A 155 22.27 -9.67 7.74
N ASP A 156 22.44 -10.39 8.85
CA ASP A 156 22.90 -9.81 10.12
C ASP A 156 24.27 -9.16 9.99
N GLU A 157 25.16 -9.75 9.19
CA GLU A 157 26.49 -9.19 8.93
C GLU A 157 26.38 -7.78 8.38
N TRP A 158 25.56 -7.60 7.34
CA TRP A 158 25.35 -6.28 6.75
C TRP A 158 24.60 -5.34 7.69
N THR A 159 23.60 -5.82 8.44
CA THR A 159 22.71 -4.96 9.26
C THR A 159 23.33 -4.54 10.59
N PHE A 160 24.04 -5.45 11.27
CA PHE A 160 24.47 -5.29 12.66
C PHE A 160 25.99 -5.24 12.85
N HIS A 161 26.78 -5.77 11.91
CA HIS A 161 28.22 -5.98 12.15
C HIS A 161 29.13 -5.22 11.18
N ARG A 162 28.69 -4.94 9.96
CA ARG A 162 29.49 -4.29 8.92
C ARG A 162 29.75 -2.80 9.17
N TRP A 163 28.80 -2.10 9.78
CA TRP A 163 28.83 -0.63 9.89
C TRP A 163 29.14 -0.17 11.31
N PRO A 164 30.05 0.80 11.49
CA PRO A 164 30.44 1.26 12.83
C PRO A 164 29.36 2.12 13.50
N ARG A 165 28.42 2.70 12.75
CA ARG A 165 27.34 3.56 13.24
C ARG A 165 26.06 3.38 12.43
N ALA A 166 24.92 3.60 13.08
CA ALA A 166 23.60 3.57 12.48
C ALA A 166 23.47 4.54 11.29
N GLU A 167 23.98 5.76 11.42
CA GLU A 167 23.95 6.76 10.36
C GLU A 167 24.76 6.34 9.15
N GLN A 168 25.89 5.63 9.36
CA GLN A 168 26.67 5.11 8.25
C GLN A 168 25.91 3.99 7.53
N ARG A 169 25.29 3.05 8.25
CA ARG A 169 24.44 2.03 7.65
C ARG A 169 23.34 2.65 6.79
N MET A 170 22.64 3.65 7.32
CA MET A 170 21.57 4.36 6.62
C MET A 170 22.08 5.09 5.37
N LEU A 171 23.21 5.79 5.46
CA LEU A 171 23.80 6.49 4.30
C LEU A 171 24.25 5.54 3.20
N GLU A 172 24.81 4.40 3.57
CA GLU A 172 25.25 3.37 2.62
C GLU A 172 24.06 2.73 1.92
N MET A 173 22.99 2.45 2.67
CA MET A 173 21.74 1.98 2.12
C MET A 173 21.13 2.99 1.14
N ALA A 174 20.97 4.25 1.57
CA ALA A 174 20.36 5.31 0.76
C ALA A 174 21.16 5.68 -0.50
N GLY A 175 22.38 5.16 -0.64
CA GLY A 175 23.24 5.34 -1.80
C GLY A 175 23.24 4.16 -2.78
N LEU A 176 22.53 3.06 -2.50
CA LEU A 176 22.35 1.92 -3.39
C LEU A 176 21.27 2.19 -4.45
#